data_AF-D0NSQ9-F1
#
_entry.id   AF-D0NSQ9-F1
#
_cell.length_a   1.000
_cell.length_b   1.000
_cell.length_c   1.000
_cell.angle_alpha   90.00
_cell.angle_beta   90.00
_cell.angle_gamma   90.00
#
_symmetry.space_group_name_H-M   'P 1'
#
loop_
_entity.id
_entity.type
_entity.pdbx_description
1 polymer ?
#
loop_
_entity_poly.entity_id
_entity_poly.type
_entity_poly.pdbx_seq_one_letter_code
_entity_poly.pdbx_strand_id
1 'polypeptide(L)'
;MQHKWILLVGDDGKAFTSVDRVTLLDDAVVVDLRDAIKEKFKDSHLAGIAAADLTVFADGAAFEAKQKLEEDSPINALGAAKKGALIVVVKAPSALRLTAQASYPPFLKKAIEIANVMLTHNRYFELDLSADSTTRRNLRDVKVKFRRPEKGSLYGWTDRSASAKVIFVNEVLLHRMETLGQADNSHEYQCIVFVLAATIFHECAHLALRWKNILDSPSKYKFEVGTFMETVLFQGTCRVKIQQSTRATSKRSKRSCGVWTKEMPILDVVIDGNGLSVIRADHLNKFFTPGKLCDKALFPLELATYRRTKGATAYLDADRKRRRTSPEDPNIMMPPLCGISENRHARRKLSV
;
A
#
# COMPACT_ATOMS: atom_id res chain seq x y z
N MET A 1 22.23 -33.79 -23.01
CA MET A 1 21.72 -33.17 -21.76
C MET A 1 22.88 -33.06 -20.79
N GLN A 2 23.04 -31.90 -20.16
CA GLN A 2 24.14 -31.57 -19.27
C GLN A 2 23.66 -31.06 -17.92
N HIS A 3 24.42 -31.34 -16.86
CA HIS A 3 24.16 -30.79 -15.52
C HIS A 3 24.98 -29.53 -15.27
N LYS A 4 24.32 -28.51 -14.73
CA LYS A 4 24.93 -27.23 -14.37
C LYS A 4 24.76 -26.95 -12.90
N TRP A 5 25.88 -26.77 -12.21
CA TRP A 5 25.93 -26.34 -10.83
C TRP A 5 25.70 -24.83 -10.76
N ILE A 6 24.81 -24.43 -9.87
CA ILE A 6 24.36 -23.06 -9.66
C ILE A 6 24.35 -22.73 -8.17
N LEU A 7 24.55 -21.46 -7.85
CA LEU A 7 24.33 -20.89 -6.53
C LEU A 7 23.35 -19.73 -6.64
N LEU A 8 22.20 -19.84 -5.98
CA LEU A 8 21.24 -18.74 -5.88
C LEU A 8 21.69 -17.78 -4.78
N VAL A 9 21.89 -16.51 -5.12
CA VAL A 9 22.30 -15.46 -4.18
C VAL A 9 21.36 -14.26 -4.26
N GLY A 10 21.29 -13.48 -3.17
CA GLY A 10 20.66 -12.17 -3.14
C GLY A 10 21.51 -11.09 -3.80
N ASP A 11 20.93 -9.90 -3.94
CA ASP A 11 21.62 -8.70 -4.40
C ASP A 11 22.69 -8.20 -3.41
N ASP A 12 22.59 -8.61 -2.15
CA ASP A 12 23.59 -8.43 -1.09
C ASP A 12 24.73 -9.47 -1.13
N GLY A 13 24.71 -10.39 -2.10
CA GLY A 13 25.68 -11.48 -2.22
C GLY A 13 25.44 -12.64 -1.26
N LYS A 14 24.39 -12.60 -0.43
CA LYS A 14 24.10 -13.68 0.51
C LYS A 14 23.43 -14.86 -0.20
N ALA A 15 23.92 -16.07 0.03
CA ALA A 15 23.34 -17.26 -0.56
C ALA A 15 21.92 -17.55 -0.02
N PHE A 16 20.97 -17.78 -0.93
CA PHE A 16 19.63 -18.27 -0.60
C PHE A 16 19.59 -19.79 -0.46
N THR A 17 20.42 -20.48 -1.23
CA THR A 17 20.50 -21.95 -1.26
C THR A 17 21.94 -22.39 -1.06
N SER A 18 22.15 -23.66 -0.73
CA SER A 18 23.43 -24.31 -1.06
C SER A 18 23.59 -24.41 -2.59
N VAL A 19 24.81 -24.64 -3.05
CA VAL A 19 25.06 -24.96 -4.48
C VAL A 19 24.22 -26.17 -4.88
N ASP A 20 23.44 -26.03 -5.94
CA ASP A 20 22.50 -27.03 -6.46
C ASP A 20 22.73 -27.23 -7.98
N ARG A 21 22.03 -28.16 -8.62
CA ARG A 21 22.16 -28.46 -10.04
C ARG A 21 20.86 -28.31 -10.82
N VAL A 22 20.95 -27.90 -12.08
CA VAL A 22 19.87 -27.96 -13.07
C VAL A 22 20.31 -28.76 -14.28
N THR A 23 19.37 -29.32 -15.03
CA THR A 23 19.62 -30.10 -16.25
C THR A 23 19.21 -29.27 -17.45
N LEU A 24 20.09 -29.17 -18.45
CA LEU A 24 19.88 -28.40 -19.67
C LEU A 24 20.21 -29.24 -20.92
N LEU A 25 19.79 -28.75 -22.09
CA LEU A 25 20.27 -29.25 -23.38
C LEU A 25 21.73 -28.85 -23.60
N ASP A 26 22.41 -29.50 -24.53
CA ASP A 26 23.85 -29.34 -24.71
C ASP A 26 24.22 -28.01 -25.39
N ASP A 27 23.29 -27.46 -26.18
CA ASP A 27 23.34 -26.17 -26.86
C ASP A 27 22.69 -25.02 -26.09
N ALA A 28 22.31 -25.25 -24.83
CA ALA A 28 21.59 -24.29 -24.01
C ALA A 28 22.35 -22.97 -23.78
N VAL A 29 21.61 -21.87 -23.84
CA VAL A 29 22.08 -20.52 -23.55
C VAL A 29 21.56 -20.03 -22.19
N VAL A 30 21.90 -18.80 -21.81
CA VAL A 30 21.53 -18.22 -20.51
C VAL A 30 20.02 -18.16 -20.29
N VAL A 31 19.21 -17.90 -21.32
CA VAL A 31 17.74 -17.91 -21.18
C VAL A 31 17.20 -19.27 -20.75
N ASP A 32 17.69 -20.36 -21.35
CA ASP A 32 17.28 -21.73 -21.01
C ASP A 32 17.64 -22.09 -19.56
N LEU A 33 18.81 -21.61 -19.10
CA LEU A 33 19.21 -21.75 -17.70
C LEU A 33 18.26 -21.02 -16.77
N ARG A 34 17.90 -19.77 -17.07
CA ARG A 34 16.99 -19.00 -16.23
C ARG A 34 15.63 -19.68 -16.11
N ASP A 35 15.11 -20.23 -17.21
CA ASP A 35 13.85 -20.96 -17.23
C ASP A 35 13.93 -22.26 -16.42
N ALA A 36 15.00 -23.05 -16.58
CA ALA A 36 15.20 -24.27 -15.81
C ALA A 36 15.34 -24.01 -14.29
N ILE A 37 16.04 -22.93 -13.91
CA ILE A 37 16.16 -22.50 -12.52
C ILE A 37 14.80 -22.04 -12.00
N LYS A 38 14.08 -21.24 -12.79
CA LYS A 38 12.74 -20.76 -12.42
C LYS A 38 11.80 -21.92 -12.17
N GLU A 39 11.77 -22.92 -13.05
CA GLU A 39 10.94 -24.12 -12.88
C GLU A 39 11.31 -24.88 -11.61
N LYS A 40 12.61 -25.05 -11.34
CA LYS A 40 13.10 -25.76 -10.16
C LYS A 40 12.75 -25.05 -8.84
N PHE A 41 12.80 -23.73 -8.78
CA PHE A 41 12.54 -22.94 -7.56
C PHE A 41 11.20 -22.20 -7.59
N LYS A 42 10.27 -22.59 -8.47
CA LYS A 42 9.01 -21.87 -8.71
C LYS A 42 8.15 -21.73 -7.45
N ASP A 43 8.17 -22.75 -6.60
CA ASP A 43 7.37 -22.83 -5.37
C ASP A 43 8.18 -22.44 -4.11
N SER A 44 9.43 -22.01 -4.26
CA SER A 44 10.32 -21.64 -3.15
C SER A 44 10.91 -20.24 -3.31
N HIS A 45 12.23 -20.13 -3.53
CA HIS A 45 12.97 -18.86 -3.54
C HIS A 45 12.61 -17.95 -4.71
N LEU A 46 12.03 -18.50 -5.78
CA LEU A 46 11.65 -17.75 -6.97
C LEU A 46 10.14 -17.58 -7.12
N ALA A 47 9.34 -17.86 -6.08
CA ALA A 47 7.91 -17.60 -6.11
C ALA A 47 7.62 -16.11 -6.44
N GLY A 48 6.90 -15.87 -7.54
CA GLY A 48 6.57 -14.50 -7.99
C GLY A 48 7.71 -13.71 -8.66
N ILE A 49 8.86 -14.33 -8.95
CA ILE A 49 9.99 -13.72 -9.67
C ILE A 49 10.01 -14.27 -11.11
N ALA A 50 10.13 -13.42 -12.13
CA ALA A 50 10.23 -13.90 -13.51
C ALA A 50 11.64 -14.45 -13.79
N ALA A 51 11.77 -15.44 -14.68
CA ALA A 51 13.07 -15.96 -15.10
C ALA A 51 13.97 -14.85 -15.67
N ALA A 52 13.40 -13.90 -16.42
CA ALA A 52 14.09 -12.73 -16.96
C ALA A 52 14.66 -11.77 -15.89
N ASP A 53 14.16 -11.81 -14.64
CA ASP A 53 14.67 -10.98 -13.55
C ASP A 53 15.95 -11.56 -12.91
N LEU A 54 16.35 -12.78 -13.30
CA LEU A 54 17.57 -13.43 -12.82
C LEU A 54 18.80 -12.91 -13.57
N THR A 55 19.84 -12.51 -12.85
CA THR A 55 21.13 -12.15 -13.45
C THR A 55 22.13 -13.29 -13.26
N VAL A 56 22.80 -13.70 -14.33
CA VAL A 56 23.71 -14.85 -14.32
C VAL A 56 25.15 -14.39 -14.51
N PHE A 57 26.05 -14.93 -13.71
CA PHE A 57 27.50 -14.73 -13.79
C PHE A 57 28.18 -16.09 -13.91
N ALA A 58 29.32 -16.12 -14.60
CA ALA A 58 30.07 -17.35 -14.87
C ALA A 58 30.51 -18.08 -13.58
N ASP A 59 30.95 -17.32 -12.58
CA ASP A 59 31.40 -17.79 -11.27
C ASP A 59 31.43 -16.64 -10.24
N GLY A 60 31.98 -16.91 -9.06
CA GLY A 60 32.14 -15.91 -8.00
C GLY A 60 33.07 -14.75 -8.37
N ALA A 61 34.13 -14.98 -9.15
CA ALA A 61 35.03 -13.92 -9.56
C ALA A 61 34.37 -12.97 -10.57
N ALA A 62 33.62 -13.53 -11.53
CA ALA A 62 32.81 -12.75 -12.47
C ALA A 62 31.71 -11.95 -11.75
N PHE A 63 31.10 -12.51 -10.70
CA PHE A 63 30.14 -11.80 -9.87
C PHE A 63 30.76 -10.58 -9.16
N GLU A 64 31.91 -10.75 -8.50
CA GLU A 64 32.64 -9.64 -7.86
C GLU A 64 33.08 -8.57 -8.88
N ALA A 65 33.52 -9.00 -10.07
CA ALA A 65 33.86 -8.12 -11.18
C ALA A 65 32.63 -7.50 -11.89
N LYS A 66 31.41 -7.89 -11.49
CA LYS A 66 30.12 -7.48 -12.09
C LYS A 66 30.03 -7.76 -13.60
N GLN A 67 30.67 -8.83 -14.05
CA GLN A 67 30.67 -9.29 -15.44
C GLN A 67 29.50 -10.26 -15.67
N LYS A 68 28.31 -9.70 -15.93
CA LYS A 68 27.11 -10.49 -16.25
C LYS A 68 27.24 -11.19 -17.60
N LEU A 69 26.61 -12.35 -17.73
CA LEU A 69 26.40 -13.02 -19.03
C LEU A 69 25.16 -12.44 -19.72
N GLU A 70 25.23 -12.31 -21.04
CA GLU A 70 24.08 -11.91 -21.87
C GLU A 70 23.16 -13.10 -22.13
N GLU A 71 21.90 -12.85 -22.49
CA GLU A 71 20.85 -13.86 -22.53
C GLU A 71 21.06 -14.97 -23.56
N ASP A 72 21.74 -14.63 -24.66
CA ASP A 72 22.11 -15.52 -25.77
C ASP A 72 23.50 -16.14 -25.61
N SER A 73 24.21 -15.83 -24.51
CA SER A 73 25.53 -16.38 -24.27
C SER A 73 25.45 -17.90 -24.06
N PRO A 74 26.30 -18.69 -24.76
CA PRO A 74 26.30 -20.13 -24.62
C PRO A 74 26.87 -20.54 -23.26
N ILE A 75 26.23 -21.51 -22.59
CA ILE A 75 26.66 -21.94 -21.26
C ILE A 75 27.85 -22.91 -21.32
N ASN A 76 27.97 -23.71 -22.36
CA ASN A 76 29.12 -24.56 -22.67
C ASN A 76 29.77 -25.21 -21.43
N ALA A 77 31.02 -24.88 -21.11
CA ALA A 77 31.78 -25.46 -20.00
C ALA A 77 31.47 -24.85 -18.62
N LEU A 78 30.69 -23.77 -18.55
CA LEU A 78 30.36 -23.09 -17.29
C LEU A 78 29.53 -24.01 -16.39
N GLY A 79 29.68 -23.89 -15.07
CA GLY A 79 28.90 -24.66 -14.11
C GLY A 79 29.14 -26.18 -14.14
N ALA A 80 30.21 -26.67 -14.79
CA ALA A 80 30.46 -28.11 -14.90
C ALA A 80 30.81 -28.78 -13.55
N ALA A 81 31.30 -28.01 -12.58
CA ALA A 81 31.67 -28.50 -11.26
C ALA A 81 31.15 -27.58 -10.14
N LYS A 82 30.89 -28.16 -8.97
CA LYS A 82 30.38 -27.43 -7.79
C LYS A 82 31.26 -26.25 -7.36
N LYS A 83 32.58 -26.32 -7.55
CA LYS A 83 33.53 -25.23 -7.25
C LYS A 83 33.49 -24.07 -8.25
N GLY A 84 33.04 -24.33 -9.48
CA GLY A 84 32.84 -23.34 -10.54
C GLY A 84 31.37 -23.18 -10.86
N ALA A 85 30.52 -23.20 -9.82
CA ALA A 85 29.08 -23.03 -9.99
C ALA A 85 28.78 -21.63 -10.50
N LEU A 86 27.81 -21.54 -11.42
CA LEU A 86 27.30 -20.26 -11.91
C LEU A 86 26.65 -19.51 -10.74
N ILE A 87 26.91 -18.20 -10.62
CA ILE A 87 26.25 -17.36 -9.64
C ILE A 87 24.99 -16.78 -10.28
N VAL A 88 23.85 -17.05 -9.66
CA VAL A 88 22.55 -16.59 -10.13
C VAL A 88 22.00 -15.63 -9.10
N VAL A 89 22.09 -14.35 -9.42
CA VAL A 89 21.61 -13.27 -8.57
C VAL A 89 20.12 -13.16 -8.77
N VAL A 90 19.40 -13.50 -7.71
CA VAL A 90 18.00 -13.15 -7.56
C VAL A 90 18.00 -11.71 -7.09
N LYS A 91 17.71 -10.79 -8.00
CA LYS A 91 17.45 -9.42 -7.60
C LYS A 91 16.24 -9.47 -6.69
N ALA A 92 16.47 -9.30 -5.38
CA ALA A 92 15.40 -9.38 -4.39
C ALA A 92 14.27 -8.48 -4.90
N PRO A 93 13.03 -8.98 -4.96
CA PRO A 93 11.92 -8.14 -5.37
C PRO A 93 11.97 -6.92 -4.47
N SER A 94 12.20 -5.75 -5.08
CA SER A 94 12.27 -4.49 -4.37
C SER A 94 11.14 -4.43 -3.35
N ALA A 95 11.46 -4.39 -2.05
CA ALA A 95 10.44 -4.45 -1.02
C ALA A 95 9.29 -3.47 -1.36
N LEU A 96 8.05 -3.88 -1.11
CA LEU A 96 6.88 -3.01 -1.29
C LEU A 96 7.05 -1.78 -0.40
N ARG A 97 7.57 -0.71 -0.98
CA ARG A 97 8.04 0.44 -0.24
C ARG A 97 7.85 1.72 -1.06
N LEU A 98 7.25 2.69 -0.41
CA LEU A 98 7.19 4.08 -0.83
C LEU A 98 8.52 4.78 -0.52
N THR A 99 8.96 5.64 -1.43
CA THR A 99 10.15 6.48 -1.23
C THR A 99 9.72 7.86 -0.74
N ALA A 100 10.14 8.24 0.47
CA ALA A 100 9.91 9.59 0.96
C ALA A 100 10.80 10.59 0.21
N GLN A 101 10.23 11.68 -0.29
CA GLN A 101 10.98 12.73 -0.97
C GLN A 101 11.75 13.59 0.05
N ALA A 102 12.93 14.08 -0.36
CA ALA A 102 13.76 14.94 0.49
C ALA A 102 13.01 16.20 0.96
N SER A 103 12.15 16.76 0.10
CA SER A 103 11.33 17.93 0.36
C SER A 103 10.15 17.71 1.31
N TYR A 104 9.82 16.45 1.67
CA TYR A 104 8.69 16.20 2.56
C TYR A 104 8.95 16.66 4.00
N PRO A 105 7.92 17.21 4.66
CA PRO A 105 8.03 17.58 6.06
C PRO A 105 8.25 16.33 6.93
N PRO A 106 8.90 16.46 8.11
CA PRO A 106 9.26 15.31 8.96
C PRO A 106 8.09 14.39 9.29
N PHE A 107 6.92 14.95 9.59
CA PHE A 107 5.72 14.18 9.94
C PHE A 107 5.23 13.29 8.77
N LEU A 108 5.34 13.77 7.53
CA LEU A 108 4.95 13.00 6.35
C LEU A 108 5.97 11.89 6.07
N LYS A 109 7.27 12.17 6.27
CA LYS A 109 8.32 11.14 6.19
C LYS A 109 8.04 10.02 7.21
N LYS A 110 7.63 10.39 8.43
CA LYS A 110 7.24 9.44 9.47
C LYS A 110 5.98 8.64 9.10
N ALA A 111 4.96 9.29 8.54
CA ALA A 111 3.77 8.61 8.05
C ALA A 111 4.10 7.60 6.94
N ILE A 112 4.99 7.94 6.00
CA ILE A 112 5.48 7.02 4.95
C ILE A 112 6.26 5.86 5.55
N GLU A 113 7.07 6.09 6.58
CA GLU A 113 7.77 5.02 7.30
C GLU A 113 6.77 4.02 7.90
N ILE A 114 5.75 4.51 8.60
CA ILE A 114 4.70 3.67 9.20
C ILE A 114 3.90 2.94 8.12
N ALA A 115 3.51 3.62 7.04
CA ALA A 115 2.81 3.00 5.91
C ALA A 115 3.63 1.86 5.27
N ASN A 116 4.95 2.01 5.19
CA ASN A 116 5.85 0.95 4.70
C ASN A 116 5.87 -0.29 5.63
N VAL A 117 5.71 -0.10 6.94
CA VAL A 117 5.54 -1.22 7.87
C VAL A 117 4.19 -1.91 7.62
N MET A 118 3.14 -1.14 7.39
CA MET A 118 1.81 -1.68 7.05
C MET A 118 1.83 -2.46 5.73
N LEU A 119 2.51 -1.95 4.69
CA LEU A 119 2.63 -2.59 3.37
C LEU A 119 3.38 -3.93 3.42
N THR A 120 4.33 -4.09 4.34
CA THR A 120 5.15 -5.30 4.44
C THR A 120 4.64 -6.31 5.47
N HIS A 121 3.65 -5.94 6.29
CA HIS A 121 3.11 -6.79 7.34
C HIS A 121 2.52 -8.09 6.80
N ASN A 122 3.04 -9.24 7.28
CA ASN A 122 2.61 -10.60 6.92
C ASN A 122 2.47 -10.87 5.41
N ARG A 123 3.07 -10.04 4.55
CA ARG A 123 2.97 -10.10 3.08
C ARG A 123 1.54 -10.06 2.53
N TYR A 124 0.53 -9.64 3.31
CA TYR A 124 -0.87 -9.59 2.85
C TYR A 124 -1.02 -8.77 1.58
N PHE A 125 -0.45 -7.56 1.57
CA PHE A 125 -0.52 -6.67 0.40
C PHE A 125 0.07 -7.34 -0.85
N GLU A 126 1.16 -8.08 -0.69
CA GLU A 126 1.82 -8.78 -1.79
C GLU A 126 0.97 -9.92 -2.34
N LEU A 127 0.40 -10.73 -1.43
CA LEU A 127 -0.39 -11.92 -1.79
C LEU A 127 -1.78 -11.53 -2.33
N ASP A 128 -2.53 -10.71 -1.59
CA ASP A 128 -3.93 -10.40 -1.91
C ASP A 128 -4.06 -9.54 -3.16
N LEU A 129 -3.16 -8.58 -3.34
CA LEU A 129 -3.14 -7.70 -4.53
C LEU A 129 -2.27 -8.25 -5.65
N SER A 130 -1.66 -9.42 -5.45
CA SER A 130 -0.71 -10.06 -6.37
C SER A 130 0.40 -9.11 -6.82
N ALA A 131 0.96 -8.33 -5.89
CA ALA A 131 1.87 -7.23 -6.20
C ALA A 131 3.13 -7.75 -6.91
N ASP A 132 3.33 -7.28 -8.14
CA ASP A 132 4.41 -7.72 -9.03
C ASP A 132 5.59 -6.73 -9.05
N SER A 133 6.58 -6.99 -9.91
CA SER A 133 7.73 -6.09 -10.09
C SER A 133 7.31 -4.69 -10.55
N THR A 134 6.26 -4.59 -11.38
CA THR A 134 5.66 -3.32 -11.81
C THR A 134 5.10 -2.52 -10.63
N THR A 135 4.32 -3.17 -9.77
CA THR A 135 3.73 -2.57 -8.57
C THR A 135 4.82 -2.03 -7.63
N ARG A 136 5.85 -2.85 -7.36
CA ARG A 136 6.97 -2.45 -6.50
C ARG A 136 7.75 -1.27 -7.09
N ARG A 137 7.99 -1.26 -8.40
CA ARG A 137 8.63 -0.13 -9.10
C ARG A 137 7.79 1.13 -8.98
N ASN A 138 6.49 1.04 -9.27
CA ASN A 138 5.62 2.21 -9.25
C ASN A 138 5.43 2.80 -7.84
N LEU A 139 5.38 1.97 -6.79
CA LEU A 139 5.31 2.46 -5.40
C LEU A 139 6.46 3.40 -5.05
N ARG A 140 7.67 3.17 -5.58
CA ARG A 140 8.83 4.04 -5.33
C ARG A 140 8.67 5.44 -5.92
N ASP A 141 7.85 5.56 -6.97
CA ASP A 141 7.59 6.82 -7.68
C ASP A 141 6.34 7.54 -7.14
N VAL A 142 5.58 6.91 -6.25
CA VAL A 142 4.36 7.51 -5.70
C VAL A 142 4.70 8.78 -4.93
N LYS A 143 3.99 9.85 -5.24
CA LYS A 143 4.07 11.13 -4.54
C LYS A 143 2.84 11.30 -3.66
N VAL A 144 3.03 11.79 -2.45
CA VAL A 144 1.94 12.29 -1.60
C VAL A 144 1.85 13.81 -1.75
N LYS A 145 0.64 14.34 -1.96
CA LYS A 145 0.35 15.78 -2.05
C LYS A 145 -0.86 16.14 -1.19
N PHE A 146 -0.79 17.27 -0.52
CA PHE A 146 -1.96 17.83 0.17
C PHE A 146 -2.80 18.64 -0.81
N ARG A 147 -4.12 18.43 -0.77
CA ARG A 147 -5.07 19.15 -1.62
C ARG A 147 -6.41 19.25 -0.91
N ARG A 148 -7.16 20.32 -1.21
CA ARG A 148 -8.56 20.43 -0.81
C ARG A 148 -9.36 19.22 -1.28
N PRO A 149 -10.11 18.54 -0.40
CA PRO A 149 -10.79 17.31 -0.74
C PRO A 149 -11.81 17.53 -1.86
N GLU A 150 -11.86 16.58 -2.79
CA GLU A 150 -13.01 16.42 -3.68
C GLU A 150 -14.22 15.95 -2.87
N LYS A 151 -15.44 16.25 -3.35
CA LYS A 151 -16.67 15.89 -2.64
C LYS A 151 -16.73 14.38 -2.42
N GLY A 152 -16.74 13.95 -1.16
CA GLY A 152 -16.83 12.54 -0.77
C GLY A 152 -15.51 11.84 -0.41
N SER A 153 -14.36 12.53 -0.50
CA SER A 153 -13.06 11.98 -0.08
C SER A 153 -12.59 12.60 1.24
N LEU A 154 -12.78 11.90 2.36
CA LEU A 154 -12.50 12.45 3.69
C LEU A 154 -11.01 12.66 3.98
N TYR A 155 -10.20 11.65 3.68
CA TYR A 155 -8.81 11.57 4.14
C TYR A 155 -7.81 11.65 3.00
N GLY A 156 -8.08 10.93 1.91
CA GLY A 156 -7.24 10.91 0.73
C GLY A 156 -7.95 10.28 -0.45
N TRP A 157 -7.34 10.39 -1.62
CA TRP A 157 -7.79 9.79 -2.85
C TRP A 157 -6.64 9.72 -3.86
N THR A 158 -6.87 9.02 -4.94
CA THR A 158 -5.93 8.84 -6.05
C THR A 158 -6.69 8.99 -7.37
N ASP A 159 -6.02 9.43 -8.44
CA ASP A 159 -6.64 9.53 -9.76
C ASP A 159 -7.04 8.16 -10.31
N ARG A 160 -8.22 8.05 -10.92
CA ARG A 160 -8.73 6.79 -11.51
C ARG A 160 -8.07 6.48 -12.85
N SER A 161 -6.76 6.28 -12.85
CA SER A 161 -5.94 6.03 -14.04
C SER A 161 -4.88 4.97 -13.76
N ALA A 162 -4.56 4.17 -14.76
CA ALA A 162 -3.42 3.24 -14.74
C ALA A 162 -2.05 3.95 -14.70
N SER A 163 -2.01 5.26 -15.01
CA SER A 163 -0.80 6.09 -14.88
C SER A 163 -0.73 6.86 -13.55
N ALA A 164 -1.69 6.66 -12.64
CA ALA A 164 -1.73 7.39 -11.38
C ALA A 164 -0.48 7.11 -10.53
N LYS A 165 0.20 8.18 -10.12
CA LYS A 165 1.40 8.15 -9.26
C LYS A 165 1.32 9.14 -8.10
N VAL A 166 0.13 9.67 -7.82
CA VAL A 166 -0.08 10.67 -6.77
C VAL A 166 -1.20 10.23 -5.85
N ILE A 167 -0.90 10.17 -4.56
CA ILE A 167 -1.87 10.09 -3.48
C ILE A 167 -2.14 11.53 -3.03
N PHE A 168 -3.38 11.97 -3.18
CA PHE A 168 -3.87 13.20 -2.59
C PHE A 168 -4.35 12.94 -1.18
N VAL A 169 -4.01 13.84 -0.27
CA VAL A 169 -4.41 13.81 1.13
C VAL A 169 -5.12 15.12 1.45
N ASN A 170 -6.15 15.05 2.28
CA ASN A 170 -6.91 16.22 2.71
C ASN A 170 -6.00 17.26 3.39
N GLU A 171 -5.92 18.46 2.81
CA GLU A 171 -5.09 19.57 3.30
C GLU A 171 -5.41 20.02 4.73
N VAL A 172 -6.60 19.71 5.26
CA VAL A 172 -6.94 20.00 6.67
C VAL A 172 -5.95 19.33 7.63
N LEU A 173 -5.43 18.14 7.30
CA LEU A 173 -4.39 17.46 8.08
C LEU A 173 -3.10 18.29 8.14
N LEU A 174 -2.68 18.86 7.00
CA LEU A 174 -1.50 19.72 6.93
C LEU A 174 -1.70 20.98 7.79
N HIS A 175 -2.85 21.64 7.67
CA HIS A 175 -3.15 22.83 8.46
C HIS A 175 -3.24 22.55 9.97
N ARG A 176 -3.73 21.36 10.38
CA ARG A 176 -3.67 20.94 11.80
C ARG A 176 -2.23 20.79 12.26
N MET A 177 -1.37 20.16 11.47
CA MET A 177 0.05 20.00 11.81
C MET A 177 0.78 21.35 11.92
N GLU A 178 0.46 22.31 11.06
CA GLU A 178 0.98 23.68 11.14
C GLU A 178 0.53 24.38 12.42
N THR A 179 -0.70 24.13 12.88
CA THR A 179 -1.26 24.73 14.11
C THR A 179 -0.65 24.14 15.38
N LEU A 180 -0.32 22.84 15.39
CA LEU A 180 0.26 22.16 16.55
C LEU A 180 1.71 22.54 16.81
N GLY A 181 2.44 23.02 15.80
CA GLY A 181 3.89 23.11 15.86
C GLY A 181 4.55 21.73 15.70
N GLN A 182 5.63 21.66 14.94
CA GLN A 182 6.24 20.37 14.54
C GLN A 182 6.99 19.64 15.67
N ALA A 183 7.24 20.31 16.80
CA ALA A 183 8.09 19.80 17.88
C ALA A 183 7.34 19.04 18.98
N ASP A 184 6.00 19.10 19.00
CA ASP A 184 5.27 18.82 20.24
C ASP A 184 5.07 17.34 20.55
N ASN A 185 5.31 16.43 19.58
CA ASN A 185 5.07 14.98 19.71
C ASN A 185 3.76 14.63 20.44
N SER A 186 2.78 15.53 20.36
CA SER A 186 1.55 15.47 21.14
C SER A 186 0.70 14.28 20.70
N HIS A 187 -0.24 13.86 21.54
CA HIS A 187 -1.17 12.80 21.16
C HIS A 187 -1.90 13.12 19.84
N GLU A 188 -2.28 14.38 19.63
CA GLU A 188 -2.89 14.81 18.37
C GLU A 188 -1.92 14.68 17.18
N TYR A 189 -0.66 15.09 17.34
CA TYR A 189 0.39 14.90 16.32
C TYR A 189 0.49 13.42 15.91
N GLN A 190 0.52 12.53 16.89
CA GLN A 190 0.62 11.08 16.65
C GLN A 190 -0.62 10.54 15.95
N CYS A 191 -1.81 10.98 16.34
CA CYS A 191 -3.05 10.63 15.69
C CYS A 191 -3.04 11.06 14.21
N ILE A 192 -2.62 12.28 13.91
CA ILE A 192 -2.51 12.79 12.54
C ILE A 192 -1.53 11.95 11.71
N VAL A 193 -0.33 11.70 12.23
CA VAL A 193 0.70 10.94 11.50
C VAL A 193 0.24 9.50 11.24
N PHE A 194 -0.43 8.86 12.21
CA PHE A 194 -0.97 7.52 12.01
C PHE A 194 -2.10 7.48 10.98
N VAL A 195 -3.03 8.44 11.01
CA VAL A 195 -4.12 8.54 10.04
C VAL A 195 -3.59 8.79 8.63
N LEU A 196 -2.56 9.64 8.51
CA LEU A 196 -1.85 9.83 7.25
C LEU A 196 -1.24 8.52 6.74
N ALA A 197 -0.59 7.75 7.62
CA ALA A 197 -0.01 6.45 7.26
C ALA A 197 -1.08 5.46 6.79
N ALA A 198 -2.19 5.33 7.53
CA ALA A 198 -3.31 4.48 7.18
C ALA A 198 -3.95 4.90 5.83
N THR A 199 -4.11 6.21 5.61
CA THR A 199 -4.63 6.75 4.33
C THR A 199 -3.69 6.43 3.16
N ILE A 200 -2.38 6.59 3.35
CA ILE A 200 -1.38 6.25 2.33
C ILE A 200 -1.43 4.74 2.02
N PHE A 201 -1.48 3.89 3.06
CA PHE A 201 -1.61 2.45 2.92
C PHE A 201 -2.87 2.05 2.16
N HIS A 202 -4.02 2.63 2.51
CA HIS A 202 -5.30 2.45 1.83
C HIS A 202 -5.20 2.77 0.34
N GLU A 203 -4.69 3.97 0.01
CA GLU A 203 -4.59 4.44 -1.37
C GLU A 203 -3.55 3.66 -2.18
N CYS A 204 -2.51 3.10 -1.54
CA CYS A 204 -1.59 2.19 -2.21
C CYS A 204 -2.31 0.94 -2.74
N ALA A 205 -3.32 0.43 -2.01
CA ALA A 205 -4.08 -0.72 -2.46
C ALA A 205 -4.87 -0.44 -3.74
N HIS A 206 -5.47 0.76 -3.84
CA HIS A 206 -6.10 1.23 -5.08
C HIS A 206 -5.12 1.35 -6.23
N LEU A 207 -3.97 1.99 -6.00
CA LEU A 207 -2.95 2.17 -7.03
C LEU A 207 -2.44 0.83 -7.56
N ALA A 208 -2.22 -0.15 -6.68
CA ALA A 208 -1.78 -1.49 -7.06
C ALA A 208 -2.76 -2.19 -8.03
N LEU A 209 -4.08 -2.01 -7.84
CA LEU A 209 -5.08 -2.49 -8.79
C LEU A 209 -5.08 -1.67 -10.09
N ARG A 210 -4.99 -0.34 -9.99
CA ARG A 210 -5.05 0.55 -11.16
C ARG A 210 -3.89 0.34 -12.11
N TRP A 211 -2.69 0.08 -11.61
CA TRP A 211 -1.52 -0.26 -12.45
C TRP A 211 -1.68 -1.56 -13.22
N LYS A 212 -2.67 -2.39 -12.85
CA LYS A 212 -3.09 -3.59 -13.59
C LYS A 212 -4.32 -3.34 -14.47
N ASN A 213 -4.63 -2.07 -14.71
CA ASN A 213 -5.81 -1.62 -15.44
C ASN A 213 -7.16 -2.01 -14.78
N ILE A 214 -7.16 -2.27 -13.47
CA ILE A 214 -8.35 -2.54 -12.68
C ILE A 214 -8.77 -1.23 -11.98
N LEU A 215 -9.67 -0.47 -12.61
CA LEU A 215 -10.06 0.88 -12.15
C LEU A 215 -11.12 0.89 -11.04
N ASP A 216 -11.78 -0.24 -10.82
CA ASP A 216 -12.80 -0.47 -9.80
C ASP A 216 -12.37 -1.65 -8.93
N SER A 217 -12.61 -1.55 -7.61
CA SER A 217 -12.29 -2.65 -6.70
C SER A 217 -13.14 -3.88 -7.03
N PRO A 218 -12.51 -5.05 -7.28
CA PRO A 218 -13.22 -6.30 -7.47
C PRO A 218 -14.16 -6.64 -6.30
N SER A 219 -15.29 -7.30 -6.60
CA SER A 219 -16.31 -7.67 -5.61
C SER A 219 -15.78 -8.51 -4.44
N LYS A 220 -14.72 -9.30 -4.66
CA LYS A 220 -14.06 -10.09 -3.60
C LYS A 220 -13.58 -9.25 -2.42
N TYR A 221 -13.33 -7.95 -2.63
CA TYR A 221 -12.91 -7.02 -1.58
C TYR A 221 -14.08 -6.29 -0.89
N LYS A 222 -15.32 -6.77 -1.05
CA LYS A 222 -16.51 -6.17 -0.43
C LYS A 222 -16.59 -4.67 -0.74
N PHE A 223 -16.56 -4.35 -2.04
CA PHE A 223 -16.73 -3.03 -2.67
C PHE A 223 -15.52 -2.10 -2.72
N GLU A 224 -14.52 -2.23 -1.83
CA GLU A 224 -13.43 -1.24 -1.77
C GLU A 224 -12.14 -1.86 -1.20
N VAL A 225 -11.09 -1.91 -2.02
CA VAL A 225 -9.85 -2.67 -1.73
C VAL A 225 -9.05 -2.10 -0.56
N GLY A 226 -8.98 -0.77 -0.40
CA GLY A 226 -8.32 -0.11 0.71
C GLY A 226 -8.99 -0.44 2.05
N THR A 227 -10.32 -0.39 2.12
CA THR A 227 -11.12 -0.82 3.28
C THR A 227 -10.88 -2.30 3.58
N PHE A 228 -10.79 -3.16 2.56
CA PHE A 228 -10.44 -4.56 2.76
C PHE A 228 -9.05 -4.69 3.40
N MET A 229 -8.04 -4.00 2.86
CA MET A 229 -6.68 -4.03 3.40
C MET A 229 -6.60 -3.50 4.84
N GLU A 230 -7.29 -2.41 5.15
CA GLU A 230 -7.43 -1.91 6.53
C GLU A 230 -8.09 -2.95 7.43
N THR A 231 -9.15 -3.62 6.97
CA THR A 231 -9.86 -4.62 7.76
C THR A 231 -8.98 -5.82 8.08
N VAL A 232 -8.16 -6.27 7.13
CA VAL A 232 -7.20 -7.35 7.35
C VAL A 232 -6.15 -6.94 8.40
N LEU A 233 -5.64 -5.71 8.32
CA LEU A 233 -4.55 -5.25 9.18
C LEU A 233 -4.99 -4.79 10.58
N PHE A 234 -6.09 -4.04 10.65
CA PHE A 234 -6.56 -3.35 11.85
C PHE A 234 -7.78 -4.03 12.49
N GLN A 235 -8.35 -5.06 11.84
CA GLN A 235 -9.66 -5.64 12.22
C GLN A 235 -10.81 -4.63 12.15
N GLY A 236 -10.70 -3.66 11.25
CA GLY A 236 -11.70 -2.63 10.98
C GLY A 236 -11.14 -1.52 10.10
N THR A 237 -11.85 -0.40 10.01
CA THR A 237 -11.41 0.77 9.22
C THR A 237 -10.93 1.92 10.11
N CYS A 238 -9.83 2.56 9.71
CA CYS A 238 -9.24 3.66 10.43
C CYS A 238 -10.05 4.96 10.22
N ARG A 239 -10.31 5.66 11.32
CA ARG A 239 -11.08 6.92 11.39
C ARG A 239 -10.46 7.87 12.41
N VAL A 240 -10.78 9.15 12.33
CA VAL A 240 -10.46 10.12 13.38
C VAL A 240 -11.67 10.40 14.26
N LYS A 241 -11.43 10.59 15.56
CA LYS A 241 -12.38 11.21 16.48
C LYS A 241 -12.07 12.69 16.56
N ILE A 242 -13.01 13.53 16.13
CA ILE A 242 -12.82 14.98 16.03
C ILE A 242 -13.71 15.68 17.06
N GLN A 243 -13.17 16.71 17.72
CA GLN A 243 -13.97 17.62 18.54
C GLN A 243 -14.60 18.71 17.66
N GLN A 244 -15.94 18.80 17.66
CA GLN A 244 -16.66 19.84 16.95
C GLN A 244 -16.37 21.21 17.56
N SER A 245 -16.23 22.22 16.69
CA SER A 245 -16.06 23.60 17.12
C SER A 245 -17.33 24.12 17.81
N THR A 246 -17.16 24.68 19.00
CA THR A 246 -18.23 25.34 19.77
C THR A 246 -18.75 26.60 19.09
N ARG A 247 -18.00 27.18 18.14
CA ARG A 247 -18.38 28.38 17.38
C ARG A 247 -19.41 28.13 16.29
N ALA A 248 -19.76 26.88 15.99
CA ALA A 248 -20.71 26.51 14.92
C ALA A 248 -22.20 26.70 15.30
N THR A 249 -22.51 27.49 16.34
CA THR A 249 -23.87 27.67 16.90
C THR A 249 -24.79 28.61 16.14
N SER A 250 -24.36 29.21 15.01
CA SER A 250 -25.28 30.02 14.20
C SER A 250 -26.27 29.11 13.45
N LYS A 251 -27.58 29.39 13.56
CA LYS A 251 -28.70 28.56 13.04
C LYS A 251 -28.62 28.23 11.53
N ARG A 252 -27.72 28.84 10.76
CA ARG A 252 -27.47 28.54 9.34
C ARG A 252 -26.51 27.36 9.09
N SER A 253 -25.84 26.83 10.11
CA SER A 253 -24.76 25.83 9.97
C SER A 253 -25.19 24.36 9.97
N LYS A 254 -26.49 24.03 10.12
CA LYS A 254 -26.95 22.62 10.17
C LYS A 254 -26.56 21.79 8.93
N ARG A 255 -26.27 22.43 7.78
CA ARG A 255 -25.71 21.77 6.59
C ARG A 255 -24.18 21.70 6.57
N SER A 256 -23.47 22.51 7.36
CA SER A 256 -22.01 22.53 7.46
C SER A 256 -21.46 21.75 8.66
N CYS A 257 -22.32 21.13 9.48
CA CYS A 257 -21.92 20.23 10.58
C CYS A 257 -21.12 18.98 10.14
N GLY A 258 -20.94 18.77 8.83
CA GLY A 258 -20.19 17.65 8.26
C GLY A 258 -18.96 18.07 7.47
N VAL A 259 -18.37 19.24 7.73
CA VAL A 259 -17.09 19.65 7.11
C VAL A 259 -16.06 19.79 8.21
N TRP A 260 -15.09 18.86 8.22
CA TRP A 260 -13.91 18.95 9.06
C TRP A 260 -13.07 20.17 8.69
N THR A 261 -12.76 21.01 9.68
CA THR A 261 -11.93 22.21 9.50
C THR A 261 -10.68 22.16 10.35
N LYS A 262 -9.71 23.03 10.05
CA LYS A 262 -8.43 23.13 10.78
C LYS A 262 -8.60 23.57 12.24
N GLU A 263 -9.75 24.11 12.65
CA GLU A 263 -10.03 24.49 14.03
C GLU A 263 -10.56 23.33 14.88
N MET A 264 -10.85 22.17 14.27
CA MET A 264 -11.37 21.01 14.95
C MET A 264 -10.23 20.03 15.29
N PRO A 265 -9.86 19.88 16.58
CA PRO A 265 -8.77 19.00 16.96
C PRO A 265 -9.15 17.53 16.82
N ILE A 266 -8.15 16.71 16.47
CA ILE A 266 -8.25 15.25 16.51
C ILE A 266 -7.94 14.79 17.93
N LEU A 267 -8.90 14.12 18.55
CA LEU A 267 -8.77 13.61 19.91
C LEU A 267 -8.14 12.22 19.94
N ASP A 268 -8.52 11.35 19.00
CA ASP A 268 -8.13 9.93 19.00
C ASP A 268 -8.18 9.36 17.57
N VAL A 269 -7.45 8.26 17.34
CA VAL A 269 -7.66 7.37 16.19
C VAL A 269 -8.63 6.25 16.58
N VAL A 270 -9.64 6.04 15.75
CA VAL A 270 -10.71 5.07 15.98
C VAL A 270 -10.67 3.99 14.91
N ILE A 271 -10.82 2.74 15.31
CA ILE A 271 -11.06 1.60 14.42
C ILE A 271 -12.56 1.29 14.44
N ASP A 272 -13.18 1.35 13.27
CA ASP A 272 -14.59 1.01 13.04
C ASP A 272 -14.68 -0.40 12.42
N GLY A 273 -14.93 -1.38 13.29
CA GLY A 273 -15.06 -2.81 12.95
C GLY A 273 -16.37 -3.39 13.53
N ASN A 274 -16.28 -4.27 14.52
CA ASN A 274 -17.45 -4.79 15.28
C ASN A 274 -17.99 -3.78 16.32
N GLY A 275 -17.77 -2.49 16.08
CA GLY A 275 -17.93 -1.40 17.03
C GLY A 275 -16.82 -0.37 16.86
N LEU A 276 -16.95 0.75 17.57
CA LEU A 276 -15.89 1.76 17.63
C LEU A 276 -14.95 1.43 18.78
N SER A 277 -13.66 1.38 18.46
CA SER A 277 -12.58 1.22 19.44
C SER A 277 -11.49 2.26 19.19
N VAL A 278 -10.80 2.70 20.22
CA VAL A 278 -9.72 3.69 20.13
C VAL A 278 -8.37 2.97 20.18
N ILE A 279 -7.41 3.38 19.35
CA ILE A 279 -6.03 2.89 19.52
C ILE A 279 -5.49 3.46 20.82
N ARG A 280 -5.01 2.61 21.74
CA ARG A 280 -4.48 3.08 23.01
C ARG A 280 -3.28 4.01 22.77
N ALA A 281 -3.18 5.08 23.55
CA ALA A 281 -2.12 6.08 23.38
C ALA A 281 -0.71 5.48 23.57
N ASP A 282 -0.54 4.56 24.52
CA ASP A 282 0.74 3.84 24.73
C ASP A 282 1.09 2.91 23.57
N HIS A 283 0.10 2.29 22.92
CA HIS A 283 0.33 1.53 21.70
C HIS A 283 0.65 2.42 20.50
N LEU A 284 -0.04 3.56 20.37
CA LEU A 284 0.23 4.56 19.34
C LEU A 284 1.66 5.11 19.44
N ASN A 285 2.14 5.37 20.66
CA ASN A 285 3.51 5.78 20.95
C ASN A 285 4.58 4.79 20.42
N LYS A 286 4.27 3.50 20.31
CA LYS A 286 5.21 2.49 19.77
C LYS A 286 5.62 2.80 18.33
N PHE A 287 4.76 3.44 17.54
CA PHE A 287 5.07 3.85 16.16
C PHE A 287 6.07 5.02 16.08
N PHE A 288 6.30 5.73 17.18
CA PHE A 288 7.17 6.91 17.26
C PHE A 288 8.43 6.66 18.09
N THR A 289 8.54 5.50 18.73
CA THR A 289 9.69 5.15 19.55
C THR A 289 10.95 5.04 18.67
N PRO A 290 12.07 5.68 19.05
CA PRO A 290 13.32 5.57 18.29
C PRO A 290 13.75 4.12 18.10
N GLY A 291 14.19 3.78 16.89
CA GLY A 291 14.60 2.43 16.53
C GLY A 291 13.87 1.89 15.30
N LYS A 292 14.14 0.62 14.96
CA LYS A 292 13.49 -0.03 13.82
C LYS A 292 12.07 -0.41 14.20
N LEU A 293 11.09 0.11 13.45
CA LEU A 293 9.70 -0.32 13.58
C LEU A 293 9.61 -1.83 13.29
N CYS A 294 9.11 -2.59 14.26
CA CYS A 294 8.90 -4.02 14.16
C CYS A 294 7.41 -4.29 14.02
N ASP A 295 7.00 -4.83 12.87
CA ASP A 295 5.59 -5.11 12.57
C ASP A 295 4.94 -6.04 13.60
N LYS A 296 5.65 -7.08 14.07
CA LYS A 296 5.19 -8.00 15.13
C LYS A 296 4.89 -7.33 16.46
N ALA A 297 5.53 -6.20 16.75
CA ALA A 297 5.29 -5.43 17.97
C ALA A 297 4.16 -4.40 17.81
N LEU A 298 3.81 -4.07 16.57
CA LEU A 298 2.83 -3.03 16.22
C LEU A 298 1.46 -3.62 15.88
N PHE A 299 1.42 -4.88 15.42
CA PHE A 299 0.20 -5.58 15.01
C PHE A 299 0.04 -6.93 15.74
N PRO A 300 -1.18 -7.28 16.19
CA PRO A 300 -2.42 -6.51 16.07
C PRO A 300 -2.41 -5.23 16.92
N LEU A 301 -3.26 -4.26 16.57
CA LEU A 301 -3.38 -3.02 17.34
C LEU A 301 -3.96 -3.31 18.73
N GLU A 302 -3.38 -2.69 19.77
CA GLU A 302 -4.01 -2.71 21.10
C GLU A 302 -5.08 -1.62 21.18
N LEU A 303 -6.33 -2.06 21.32
CA LEU A 303 -7.51 -1.19 21.29
C LEU A 303 -8.13 -1.02 22.69
N ALA A 304 -8.71 0.15 22.92
CA ALA A 304 -9.52 0.48 24.10
C ALA A 304 -10.96 0.80 23.71
N THR A 305 -11.86 0.73 24.68
CA THR A 305 -13.28 1.08 24.48
C THR A 305 -13.44 2.53 24.05
N TYR A 306 -14.19 2.76 22.98
CA TYR A 306 -14.56 4.11 22.57
C TYR A 306 -15.46 4.79 23.60
N ARG A 307 -14.95 5.85 24.22
CA ARG A 307 -15.73 6.72 25.12
C ARG A 307 -16.29 7.90 24.32
N ARG A 308 -17.61 8.10 24.41
CA ARG A 308 -18.28 9.29 23.85
C ARG A 308 -17.83 10.52 24.64
N THR A 309 -17.26 11.49 23.93
CA THR A 309 -16.90 12.80 24.49
C THR A 309 -17.92 13.82 24.00
N LYS A 310 -18.40 14.70 24.89
CA LYS A 310 -19.42 15.70 24.52
C LYS A 310 -18.89 16.61 23.41
N GLY A 311 -19.62 16.66 22.28
CA GLY A 311 -19.22 17.42 21.10
C GLY A 311 -18.12 16.78 20.26
N ALA A 312 -17.68 15.55 20.57
CA ALA A 312 -16.78 14.80 19.71
C ALA A 312 -17.52 13.70 18.94
N THR A 313 -17.10 13.46 17.70
CA THR A 313 -17.68 12.42 16.85
C THR A 313 -16.58 11.67 16.10
N ALA A 314 -16.72 10.35 15.99
CA ALA A 314 -15.96 9.61 14.98
C ALA A 314 -16.42 10.09 13.61
N TYR A 315 -15.48 10.62 12.81
CA TYR A 315 -15.79 11.28 11.56
C TYR A 315 -15.97 10.22 10.47
N LEU A 316 -17.21 10.09 10.01
CA LEU A 316 -17.64 9.14 8.98
C LEU A 316 -17.71 9.86 7.64
N ASP A 317 -17.39 9.15 6.56
CA ASP A 317 -17.63 9.64 5.22
C ASP A 317 -19.13 9.89 5.02
N ALA A 318 -19.46 11.14 4.70
CA ALA A 318 -20.85 11.63 4.64
C ALA A 318 -21.71 10.92 3.58
N ASP A 319 -21.08 10.20 2.65
CA ASP A 319 -21.77 9.49 1.56
C ASP A 319 -22.17 8.05 1.89
N ARG A 320 -21.81 7.51 3.07
CA ARG A 320 -22.55 6.38 3.65
C ARG A 320 -23.85 6.87 4.28
N LYS A 321 -24.72 7.50 3.49
CA LYS A 321 -26.15 7.45 3.82
C LYS A 321 -26.50 5.98 3.91
N ARG A 322 -26.80 5.48 5.11
CA ARG A 322 -27.44 4.18 5.29
C ARG A 322 -28.57 4.12 4.27
N ARG A 323 -28.44 3.30 3.23
CA ARG A 323 -29.63 2.85 2.51
C ARG A 323 -30.48 2.21 3.61
N ARG A 324 -31.58 2.87 3.98
CA ARG A 324 -32.68 2.13 4.58
C ARG A 324 -33.05 1.11 3.52
N THR A 325 -32.71 -0.14 3.74
CA THR A 325 -33.32 -1.24 3.02
C THR A 325 -34.82 -1.06 3.28
N SER A 326 -35.56 -0.66 2.25
CA SER A 326 -37.02 -0.74 2.29
C SER A 326 -37.39 -2.22 2.44
N PRO A 327 -38.49 -2.57 3.15
CA PRO A 327 -39.01 -3.93 3.10
C PRO A 327 -39.17 -4.35 1.63
N GLU A 328 -38.70 -5.53 1.31
CA GLU A 328 -38.53 -6.07 -0.04
C GLU A 328 -39.86 -6.04 -0.82
N ASP A 329 -39.83 -5.44 -2.02
CA ASP A 329 -40.81 -5.66 -3.07
C ASP A 329 -40.13 -6.58 -4.11
N PRO A 330 -40.60 -7.83 -4.33
CA PRO A 330 -39.82 -8.87 -5.00
C PRO A 330 -39.75 -8.73 -6.53
N ASN A 331 -40.23 -7.64 -7.14
CA ASN A 331 -40.42 -7.60 -8.59
C ASN A 331 -39.88 -6.35 -9.31
N ILE A 332 -38.71 -5.82 -8.93
CA ILE A 332 -38.07 -4.75 -9.72
C ILE A 332 -36.57 -5.03 -9.93
N MET A 333 -36.21 -5.24 -11.20
CA MET A 333 -34.83 -5.31 -11.69
C MET A 333 -34.04 -4.04 -11.37
N MET A 334 -32.86 -4.20 -10.75
CA MET A 334 -31.77 -3.20 -10.72
C MET A 334 -31.15 -2.98 -12.12
N PRO A 335 -30.22 -2.01 -12.38
CA PRO A 335 -29.57 -0.96 -11.54
C PRO A 335 -29.52 0.45 -12.24
N PRO A 336 -28.77 1.52 -11.78
CA PRO A 336 -27.62 1.51 -10.86
C PRO A 336 -27.50 2.57 -9.74
N LEU A 337 -26.64 2.15 -8.81
CA LEU A 337 -25.97 2.83 -7.72
C LEU A 337 -24.62 3.43 -8.15
N CYS A 338 -24.08 4.27 -7.26
CA CYS A 338 -22.76 4.90 -7.22
C CYS A 338 -22.65 6.28 -7.87
N GLY A 339 -21.94 7.16 -7.15
CA GLY A 339 -21.71 8.56 -7.48
C GLY A 339 -21.13 8.73 -8.87
N ILE A 340 -21.97 9.26 -9.75
CA ILE A 340 -21.60 9.81 -11.04
C ILE A 340 -21.10 11.22 -10.77
N SER A 341 -19.85 11.52 -11.16
CA SER A 341 -19.41 12.91 -11.30
C SER A 341 -20.24 13.58 -12.41
N GLU A 342 -20.64 14.84 -12.17
CA GLU A 342 -21.41 15.64 -13.12
C GLU A 342 -20.62 15.85 -14.41
N ASN A 343 -20.85 14.99 -15.40
CA ASN A 343 -20.51 15.23 -16.80
C ASN A 343 -21.62 14.67 -17.70
N ARG A 344 -22.80 15.30 -17.63
CA ARG A 344 -23.86 15.20 -18.65
C ARG A 344 -24.56 16.54 -18.84
N HIS A 345 -23.84 17.50 -19.43
CA HIS A 345 -24.46 18.58 -20.19
C HIS A 345 -23.76 18.73 -21.55
N ALA A 346 -23.96 17.73 -22.40
CA ALA A 346 -23.84 17.90 -23.84
C ALA A 346 -24.74 16.88 -24.53
N ARG A 347 -25.52 17.35 -25.51
CA ARG A 347 -26.45 16.63 -26.38
C ARG A 347 -27.85 16.38 -25.84
N ARG A 348 -28.70 17.40 -25.98
CA ARG A 348 -30.05 17.28 -26.56
C ARG A 348 -30.52 18.66 -27.05
N LYS A 349 -30.08 19.02 -28.25
CA LYS A 349 -30.84 19.82 -29.21
C LYS A 349 -30.58 19.19 -30.56
N LEU A 350 -31.56 18.41 -31.03
CA LEU A 350 -31.89 18.12 -32.43
C LEU A 350 -33.09 17.14 -32.40
N SER A 351 -34.10 17.49 -33.20
CA SER A 351 -35.43 16.87 -33.45
C SER A 351 -36.42 16.83 -32.27
N VAL A 352 -37.66 17.30 -32.36
CA VAL A 352 -38.57 17.64 -33.49
C VAL A 352 -39.13 19.05 -33.29
#